data_AF-A0A660T7A0-F1
#
_entry.id   AF-A0A660T7A0-F1
#
_cell.length_a   1.000
_cell.length_b   1.000
_cell.length_c   1.000
_cell.angle_alpha   90.00
_cell.angle_beta   90.00
_cell.angle_gamma   90.00
#
_symmetry.space_group_name_H-M   'P 1'
#
loop_
_entity.id
_entity.type
_entity.pdbx_description
1 polymer ?
#
loop_
_entity_poly.entity_id
_entity_poly.type
_entity_poly.pdbx_seq_one_letter_code
_entity_poly.pdbx_strand_id
1 'polypeptide(L)'
;MKSIAEAFAYIDSFTNFEMGITPEKKRLYRLDRMRNLLALFNNPQNSFKSIHIAGTKGKGSTAALLANVLTAAGKKTGLFMSPHVSSPLERISVPGWPLNENLFTETVNDIKQKIDTIRENEEANVLFGLSAPTTFELLVLTAFLYFQKYECGYAVIETGIGGRLDATNIIQPDACIITPIDLEHTDILGTTIEEIAAEKAGIIKKGVPIFCGFQPPAVEKVIRRISLIKET
;
A
#
# COMPACT_ATOMS: atom_id res chain seq x y z
N MET A 1 -0.07 -4.33 23.21
CA MET A 1 -1.42 -4.65 22.71
C MET A 1 -1.65 -6.14 22.91
N LYS A 2 -2.80 -6.49 23.47
CA LYS A 2 -3.22 -7.85 23.83
C LYS A 2 -4.33 -8.40 22.92
N SER A 3 -4.86 -7.57 22.01
CA SER A 3 -5.91 -7.96 21.06
C SER A 3 -5.74 -7.25 19.72
N ILE A 4 -6.35 -7.79 18.68
CA ILE A 4 -6.44 -7.17 17.35
C ILE A 4 -7.12 -5.80 17.41
N ALA A 5 -8.16 -5.66 18.22
CA ALA A 5 -8.89 -4.40 18.37
C ALA A 5 -7.98 -3.30 18.94
N GLU A 6 -7.17 -3.62 19.96
CA GLU A 6 -6.17 -2.69 20.49
C GLU A 6 -5.08 -2.35 19.44
N ALA A 7 -4.70 -3.33 18.62
CA ALA A 7 -3.71 -3.13 17.56
C ALA A 7 -4.19 -2.14 16.50
N PHE A 8 -5.42 -2.28 16.00
CA PHE A 8 -6.02 -1.31 15.09
C PHE A 8 -6.27 0.03 15.77
N ALA A 9 -6.75 0.06 17.02
CA ALA A 9 -6.94 1.31 17.75
C ALA A 9 -5.64 2.12 17.90
N TYR A 10 -4.50 1.45 18.07
CA TYR A 10 -3.19 2.11 18.05
C TYR A 10 -2.88 2.71 16.67
N ILE A 11 -3.04 1.95 15.59
CA ILE A 11 -2.80 2.40 14.22
C ILE A 11 -3.71 3.59 13.86
N ASP A 12 -4.97 3.54 14.26
CA ASP A 12 -6.00 4.56 14.00
C ASP A 12 -5.83 5.82 14.87
N SER A 13 -5.01 5.77 15.92
CA SER A 13 -4.67 6.95 16.74
C SER A 13 -3.78 7.97 16.01
N PHE A 14 -3.19 7.57 14.88
CA PHE A 14 -2.37 8.45 14.04
C PHE A 14 -3.23 9.24 13.06
N THR A 15 -2.61 10.18 12.35
CA THR A 15 -3.34 11.00 11.39
C THR A 15 -3.88 10.15 10.24
N ASN A 16 -5.21 10.06 10.17
CA ASN A 16 -5.93 9.33 9.12
C ASN A 16 -6.47 10.30 8.06
N PHE A 17 -5.86 10.28 6.87
CA PHE A 17 -6.30 11.11 5.74
C PHE A 17 -7.48 10.50 4.96
N GLU A 18 -7.82 9.23 5.17
CA GLU A 18 -8.99 8.62 4.52
C GLU A 18 -10.31 9.21 5.07
N MET A 19 -10.30 9.84 6.26
CA MET A 19 -11.49 10.40 6.92
C MET A 19 -11.70 11.92 6.69
N GLY A 20 -10.89 12.57 5.85
CA GLY A 20 -11.08 13.98 5.49
C GLY A 20 -9.79 14.75 5.22
N ILE A 21 -9.72 15.42 4.07
CA ILE A 21 -8.52 16.12 3.58
C ILE A 21 -8.86 17.59 3.39
N THR A 22 -8.09 18.49 4.00
CA THR A 22 -8.08 19.92 3.66
C THR A 22 -7.04 20.20 2.57
N PRO A 23 -7.24 21.21 1.70
CA PRO A 23 -6.35 21.49 0.55
C PRO A 23 -4.86 21.72 0.91
N GLU A 24 -4.58 22.20 2.12
CA GLU A 24 -3.23 22.41 2.65
C GLU A 24 -2.43 21.09 2.79
N LYS A 25 -3.11 19.93 2.76
CA LYS A 25 -2.53 18.60 2.99
C LYS A 25 -1.96 17.91 1.74
N LYS A 26 -2.01 18.53 0.55
CA LYS A 26 -1.37 17.99 -0.69
C LYS A 26 0.13 17.72 -0.52
N ARG A 27 0.83 18.46 0.34
CA ARG A 27 2.27 18.30 0.65
C ARG A 27 2.61 17.06 1.51
N LEU A 28 1.63 16.25 1.92
CA LEU A 28 1.85 15.11 2.83
C LEU A 28 2.03 13.76 2.12
N TYR A 29 1.64 13.63 0.85
CA TYR A 29 1.92 12.43 0.05
C TYR A 29 3.38 12.45 -0.39
N ARG A 30 4.20 11.64 0.29
CA ARG A 30 5.64 11.57 0.07
C ARG A 30 6.12 10.17 0.43
N LEU A 31 7.04 9.63 -0.37
CA LEU A 31 7.52 8.26 -0.20
C LEU A 31 8.73 8.15 0.72
N ASP A 32 9.44 9.25 0.97
CA ASP A 32 10.64 9.25 1.82
C ASP A 32 10.32 8.90 3.28
N ARG A 33 9.19 9.38 3.83
CA ARG A 33 8.74 8.98 5.18
C ARG A 33 8.48 7.48 5.24
N MET A 34 7.77 6.92 4.26
CA MET A 34 7.52 5.48 4.17
C MET A 34 8.82 4.67 3.98
N ARG A 35 9.76 5.16 3.15
CA ARG A 35 11.07 4.50 2.96
C ARG A 35 11.87 4.48 4.25
N ASN A 36 11.95 5.59 4.97
CA ASN A 36 12.65 5.66 6.25
C ASN A 36 11.98 4.75 7.27
N LEU A 37 10.65 4.73 7.31
CA LEU A 37 9.88 3.83 8.17
C LEU A 37 10.23 2.37 7.89
N LEU A 38 10.26 1.94 6.62
CA LEU A 38 10.61 0.56 6.27
C LEU A 38 12.07 0.20 6.53
N ALA A 39 12.99 1.15 6.33
CA ALA A 39 14.39 0.96 6.62
C ALA A 39 14.63 0.62 8.11
N LEU A 40 13.84 1.20 9.02
CA LEU A 40 13.90 0.89 10.46
C LEU A 40 13.57 -0.57 10.80
N PHE A 41 12.84 -1.25 9.93
CA PHE A 41 12.45 -2.65 10.07
C PHE A 41 13.11 -3.55 9.01
N ASN A 42 14.29 -3.15 8.53
CA ASN A 42 15.10 -3.94 7.58
C ASN A 42 14.38 -4.24 6.24
N ASN A 43 13.54 -3.33 5.76
CA ASN A 43 12.88 -3.41 4.45
C ASN A 43 12.05 -4.71 4.26
N PRO A 44 11.01 -4.92 5.08
CA PRO A 44 10.22 -6.16 5.06
C PRO A 44 9.54 -6.44 3.71
N GLN A 45 9.28 -5.39 2.93
CA GLN A 45 8.69 -5.50 1.59
C GLN A 45 9.53 -6.29 0.58
N ASN A 46 10.82 -6.50 0.86
CA ASN A 46 11.74 -7.24 -0.02
C ASN A 46 11.73 -8.75 0.25
N SER A 47 10.95 -9.22 1.22
CA SER A 47 10.92 -10.63 1.66
C SER A 47 9.98 -11.52 0.85
N PHE A 48 9.14 -10.94 0.00
CA PHE A 48 8.14 -11.64 -0.80
C PHE A 48 8.07 -11.07 -2.21
N LYS A 49 7.59 -11.89 -3.15
CA LYS A 49 7.19 -11.43 -4.48
C LYS A 49 5.93 -10.60 -4.38
N SER A 50 5.76 -9.58 -5.22
CA SER A 50 4.58 -8.72 -5.11
C SER A 50 3.89 -8.41 -6.43
N ILE A 51 2.57 -8.28 -6.38
CA ILE A 51 1.75 -7.77 -7.47
C ILE A 51 1.10 -6.47 -7.00
N HIS A 52 1.35 -5.38 -7.72
CA HIS A 52 0.88 -4.05 -7.34
C HIS A 52 -0.31 -3.63 -8.20
N ILE A 53 -1.41 -3.22 -7.57
CA ILE A 53 -2.68 -2.94 -8.25
C ILE A 53 -3.10 -1.49 -8.00
N ALA A 54 -3.30 -0.73 -9.07
CA ALA A 54 -3.88 0.62 -9.04
C ALA A 54 -5.07 0.73 -10.01
N GLY A 55 -5.89 1.77 -9.84
CA GLY A 55 -7.10 1.97 -10.65
C GLY A 55 -8.17 2.76 -9.92
N THR A 56 -9.27 3.09 -10.60
CA THR A 56 -10.43 3.75 -9.98
C THR A 56 -11.40 2.71 -9.46
N LYS A 57 -11.84 1.78 -10.32
CA LYS A 57 -12.79 0.71 -9.95
C LYS A 57 -12.17 -0.68 -10.09
N GLY A 58 -12.64 -1.62 -9.26
CA GLY A 58 -12.26 -3.02 -9.35
C GLY A 58 -10.90 -3.41 -8.78
N LYS A 59 -10.19 -2.48 -8.10
CA LYS A 59 -8.90 -2.76 -7.44
C LYS A 59 -9.02 -3.90 -6.42
N GLY A 60 -9.80 -3.71 -5.36
CA GLY A 60 -10.03 -4.73 -4.32
C GLY A 60 -10.58 -6.06 -4.85
N SER A 61 -11.52 -6.04 -5.80
CA SER A 61 -12.03 -7.29 -6.42
C SER A 61 -10.95 -8.02 -7.20
N THR A 62 -10.10 -7.30 -7.95
CA THR A 62 -8.97 -7.89 -8.67
C THR A 62 -7.92 -8.41 -7.69
N ALA A 63 -7.63 -7.66 -6.62
CA ALA A 63 -6.68 -8.04 -5.59
C ALA A 63 -7.11 -9.33 -4.88
N ALA A 64 -8.37 -9.39 -4.44
CA ALA A 64 -8.95 -10.56 -3.79
C ALA A 64 -8.98 -11.76 -4.72
N LEU A 65 -9.40 -11.60 -5.97
CA LEU A 65 -9.41 -12.67 -6.96
C LEU A 65 -8.00 -13.23 -7.18
N LEU A 66 -7.02 -12.36 -7.42
CA LEU A 66 -5.65 -12.77 -7.68
C LEU A 66 -5.02 -13.49 -6.48
N ALA A 67 -5.21 -12.95 -5.27
CA ALA A 67 -4.70 -13.58 -4.05
C ALA A 67 -5.29 -14.99 -3.87
N ASN A 68 -6.60 -15.16 -4.09
CA ASN A 68 -7.24 -16.47 -4.00
C ASN A 68 -6.79 -17.44 -5.10
N VAL A 69 -6.51 -16.97 -6.32
CA VAL A 69 -5.94 -17.80 -7.39
C VAL A 69 -4.54 -18.28 -7.01
N LEU A 70 -3.69 -17.41 -6.47
CA LEU A 70 -2.35 -17.78 -5.99
C LEU A 70 -2.43 -18.76 -4.81
N THR A 71 -3.36 -18.53 -3.88
CA THR A 71 -3.68 -19.45 -2.78
C THR A 71 -4.06 -20.83 -3.31
N ALA A 72 -5.00 -20.90 -4.25
CA ALA A 72 -5.45 -22.15 -4.87
C ALA A 72 -4.32 -22.87 -5.63
N ALA A 73 -3.34 -22.12 -6.15
CA ALA A 73 -2.11 -22.66 -6.73
C ALA A 73 -1.05 -23.08 -5.68
N GLY A 74 -1.43 -23.15 -4.40
CA GLY A 74 -0.56 -23.57 -3.29
C GLY A 74 0.46 -22.53 -2.85
N LYS A 75 0.27 -21.24 -3.19
CA LYS A 75 1.18 -20.15 -2.79
C LYS A 75 0.62 -19.41 -1.58
N LYS A 76 1.35 -19.41 -0.47
CA LYS A 76 1.02 -18.58 0.69
C LYS A 76 1.14 -17.11 0.33
N THR A 77 -0.01 -16.44 0.23
CA THR A 77 -0.15 -15.11 -0.38
C THR A 77 -0.75 -14.13 0.61
N GLY A 78 -0.02 -13.07 0.93
CA GLY A 78 -0.56 -11.92 1.65
C GLY A 78 -1.47 -11.08 0.73
N LEU A 79 -2.51 -10.48 1.30
CA LEU A 79 -3.43 -9.59 0.60
C LEU A 79 -3.59 -8.30 1.41
N PHE A 80 -3.22 -7.19 0.78
CA PHE A 80 -3.43 -5.85 1.32
C PHE A 80 -4.45 -5.11 0.48
N MET A 81 -5.51 -4.60 1.12
CA MET A 81 -6.58 -3.81 0.48
C MET A 81 -7.03 -2.63 1.35
N SER A 82 -7.58 -1.59 0.71
CA SER A 82 -8.19 -0.43 1.41
C SER A 82 -9.29 0.21 0.56
N PRO A 83 -10.38 0.72 1.16
CA PRO A 83 -10.77 0.57 2.57
C PRO A 83 -11.32 -0.84 2.86
N HIS A 84 -11.62 -1.11 4.13
CA HIS A 84 -12.41 -2.29 4.51
C HIS A 84 -13.91 -1.98 4.41
N VAL A 85 -14.73 -3.02 4.26
CA VAL A 85 -16.19 -2.92 4.22
C VAL A 85 -16.80 -3.15 5.60
N SER A 86 -16.40 -4.22 6.30
CA SER A 86 -17.01 -4.61 7.58
C SER A 86 -16.00 -4.75 8.72
N SER A 87 -14.78 -5.18 8.44
CA SER A 87 -13.75 -5.41 9.44
C SER A 87 -12.38 -4.90 8.97
N PRO A 88 -11.61 -4.19 9.82
CA PRO A 88 -10.24 -3.80 9.52
C PRO A 88 -9.32 -4.98 9.15
N LEU A 89 -9.65 -6.20 9.58
CA LEU A 89 -8.95 -7.43 9.20
C LEU A 89 -9.02 -7.74 7.71
N GLU A 90 -10.01 -7.20 6.99
CA GLU A 90 -10.06 -7.30 5.53
C GLU A 90 -8.84 -6.63 4.88
N ARG A 91 -8.29 -5.58 5.51
CA ARG A 91 -7.16 -4.83 4.96
C ARG A 91 -5.85 -5.61 4.96
N ILE A 92 -5.69 -6.60 5.85
CA ILE A 92 -4.47 -7.40 6.00
C ILE A 92 -4.88 -8.85 6.22
N SER A 93 -4.82 -9.65 5.16
CA SER A 93 -5.23 -11.04 5.21
C SER A 93 -4.26 -11.96 4.48
N VAL A 94 -4.38 -13.27 4.72
CA VAL A 94 -3.62 -14.31 4.02
C VAL A 94 -4.64 -15.36 3.56
N PRO A 95 -5.34 -15.14 2.42
CA PRO A 95 -6.51 -15.93 2.04
C PRO A 95 -6.21 -17.42 1.97
N GLY A 96 -7.01 -18.26 2.64
CA GLY A 96 -6.76 -19.71 2.75
C GLY A 96 -5.92 -20.12 3.96
N TRP A 97 -5.41 -19.16 4.75
CA TRP A 97 -4.72 -19.40 6.02
C TRP A 97 -5.41 -18.65 7.16
N PRO A 98 -5.50 -19.24 8.36
CA PRO A 98 -6.09 -18.58 9.51
C PRO A 98 -5.23 -17.39 9.95
N LEU A 99 -5.89 -16.29 10.32
CA LEU A 99 -5.20 -15.15 10.94
C LEU A 99 -4.50 -15.62 12.22
N ASN A 100 -3.21 -15.38 12.32
CA ASN A 100 -2.47 -15.53 13.58
C ASN A 100 -2.51 -14.21 14.35
N GLU A 101 -3.41 -14.13 15.32
CA GLU A 101 -3.66 -12.92 16.12
C GLU A 101 -2.45 -12.54 16.99
N ASN A 102 -1.76 -13.54 17.55
CA ASN A 102 -0.55 -13.32 18.34
C ASN A 102 0.53 -12.67 17.48
N LEU A 103 0.78 -13.21 16.29
CA LEU A 103 1.76 -12.65 15.37
C LEU A 103 1.37 -11.24 14.90
N PHE A 104 0.08 -10.99 14.70
CA PHE A 104 -0.42 -9.67 14.31
C PHE A 104 -0.18 -8.64 15.43
N THR A 105 -0.58 -8.98 16.66
CA THR A 105 -0.40 -8.10 17.82
C THR A 105 1.08 -7.88 18.16
N GLU A 106 1.91 -8.91 18.08
CA GLU A 106 3.38 -8.80 18.18
C GLU A 106 3.95 -7.87 17.11
N THR A 107 3.49 -7.97 15.86
CA THR A 107 3.91 -7.07 14.78
C THR A 107 3.61 -5.61 15.10
N VAL A 108 2.41 -5.30 15.57
CA VAL A 108 2.06 -3.92 15.93
C VAL A 108 2.79 -3.47 17.20
N ASN A 109 3.07 -4.38 18.14
CA ASN A 109 3.87 -4.08 19.34
C ASN A 109 5.30 -3.67 18.97
N ASP A 110 5.95 -4.39 18.06
CA ASP A 110 7.29 -4.06 17.57
C ASP A 110 7.31 -2.68 16.89
N ILE A 111 6.29 -2.41 16.08
CA ILE A 111 6.11 -1.10 15.44
C ILE A 111 6.01 0.00 16.49
N LYS A 112 5.12 -0.20 17.47
CA LYS A 112 4.89 0.76 18.55
C LYS A 112 6.16 1.04 19.33
N GLN A 113 6.86 0.01 19.76
CA GLN A 113 8.10 0.16 20.52
C GLN A 113 9.13 0.98 19.73
N LYS A 114 9.34 0.65 18.45
CA LYS A 114 10.33 1.36 17.62
C LYS A 114 9.95 2.83 17.40
N ILE A 115 8.67 3.12 17.17
CA ILE A 115 8.17 4.49 16.98
C ILE A 115 8.28 5.30 18.27
N ASP A 116 7.89 4.74 19.41
CA ASP A 116 7.93 5.42 20.70
C ASP A 116 9.38 5.75 21.08
N THR A 117 10.33 4.82 20.89
CA THR A 117 11.77 5.07 21.11
C THR A 117 12.31 6.22 20.25
N ILE A 118 11.86 6.35 19.00
CA ILE A 118 12.32 7.44 18.13
C ILE A 118 11.71 8.78 18.56
N ARG A 119 10.45 8.80 18.98
CA ARG A 119 9.78 10.02 19.47
C ARG A 119 10.43 10.59 20.72
N GLU A 120 10.96 9.74 21.58
CA GLU A 120 11.70 10.13 22.79
C GLU A 120 13.10 10.70 22.50
N ASN A 121 13.61 10.55 21.27
CA ASN A 121 14.93 11.03 20.86
C ASN A 121 14.81 12.21 19.87
N GLU A 122 15.07 13.43 20.36
CA GLU A 122 14.92 14.67 19.57
C GLU A 122 15.77 14.70 18.29
N GLU A 123 16.97 14.09 18.29
CA GLU A 123 17.82 14.01 17.09
C GLU A 123 17.26 13.04 16.04
N ALA A 124 16.51 12.02 16.46
CA ALA A 124 15.91 11.04 15.57
C ALA A 124 14.58 11.53 14.94
N ASN A 125 14.01 12.64 15.42
CA ASN A 125 12.83 13.29 14.80
C ASN A 125 13.11 13.81 13.37
N VAL A 126 14.38 14.02 13.02
CA VAL A 126 14.80 14.37 11.65
C VAL A 126 14.51 13.21 10.67
N LEU A 127 14.54 11.96 11.14
CA LEU A 127 14.33 10.77 10.30
C LEU A 127 12.91 10.71 9.71
N PHE A 128 11.93 11.31 10.39
CA PHE A 128 10.54 11.38 9.92
C PHE A 128 10.21 12.68 9.16
N GLY A 129 11.22 13.50 8.86
CA GLY A 129 11.02 14.78 8.20
C GLY A 129 10.07 15.70 8.97
N LEU A 130 10.14 15.67 10.32
CA LEU A 130 9.34 16.44 11.27
C LEU A 130 7.86 16.00 11.44
N SER A 131 7.42 14.86 10.91
CA SER A 131 6.01 14.43 11.01
C SER A 131 5.84 12.96 11.37
N ALA A 132 4.98 12.65 12.34
CA ALA A 132 4.61 11.27 12.66
C ALA A 132 4.07 10.51 11.43
N PRO A 133 4.26 9.17 11.35
CA PRO A 133 3.67 8.38 10.28
C PRO A 133 2.15 8.48 10.28
N THR A 134 1.55 8.28 9.12
CA THR A 134 0.09 8.28 8.93
C THR A 134 -0.50 6.92 9.26
N THR A 135 -1.80 6.87 9.53
CA THR A 135 -2.54 5.60 9.71
C THR A 135 -2.33 4.67 8.51
N PHE A 136 -2.38 5.20 7.28
CA PHE A 136 -2.20 4.40 6.07
C PHE A 136 -0.78 3.84 5.94
N GLU A 137 0.26 4.63 6.22
CA GLU A 137 1.65 4.15 6.22
C GLU A 137 1.88 3.05 7.28
N LEU A 138 1.26 3.20 8.47
CA LEU A 138 1.33 2.17 9.51
C LEU A 138 0.59 0.89 9.13
N LEU A 139 -0.56 0.99 8.45
CA LEU A 139 -1.26 -0.17 7.90
C LEU A 139 -0.40 -0.90 6.87
N VAL A 140 0.21 -0.18 5.94
CA VAL A 140 1.11 -0.77 4.92
C VAL A 140 2.33 -1.42 5.57
N LEU A 141 2.98 -0.74 6.53
CA LEU A 141 4.09 -1.31 7.28
C LEU A 141 3.68 -2.59 8.02
N THR A 142 2.55 -2.55 8.72
CA THR A 142 2.01 -3.69 9.46
C THR A 142 1.76 -4.86 8.52
N ALA A 143 1.17 -4.62 7.34
CA ALA A 143 0.95 -5.65 6.34
C ALA A 143 2.26 -6.30 5.88
N PHE A 144 3.27 -5.50 5.53
CA PHE A 144 4.55 -6.04 5.07
C PHE A 144 5.30 -6.84 6.13
N LEU A 145 5.34 -6.35 7.38
CA LEU A 145 5.94 -7.10 8.48
C LEU A 145 5.16 -8.37 8.80
N TYR A 146 3.83 -8.29 8.78
CA TYR A 146 2.99 -9.46 9.02
C TYR A 146 3.21 -10.52 7.93
N PHE A 147 3.22 -10.14 6.66
CA PHE A 147 3.46 -11.07 5.55
C PHE A 147 4.87 -11.68 5.61
N GLN A 148 5.88 -10.89 5.96
CA GLN A 148 7.25 -11.39 6.18
C GLN A 148 7.29 -12.44 7.29
N LYS A 149 6.77 -12.11 8.49
CA LYS A 149 6.78 -13.00 9.65
C LYS A 149 5.90 -14.22 9.48
N TYR A 150 4.81 -14.09 8.71
CA TYR A 150 3.92 -15.20 8.37
C TYR A 150 4.47 -16.05 7.20
N GLU A 151 5.65 -15.70 6.68
CA GLU A 151 6.39 -16.40 5.62
C GLU A 151 5.61 -16.48 4.30
N CYS A 152 4.93 -15.41 3.93
CA CYS A 152 4.24 -15.33 2.64
C CYS A 152 5.28 -15.30 1.51
N GLY A 153 5.10 -16.13 0.49
CA GLY A 153 5.96 -16.11 -0.70
C GLY A 153 5.55 -15.04 -1.72
N TYR A 154 4.29 -14.62 -1.67
CA TYR A 154 3.70 -13.61 -2.52
C TYR A 154 2.88 -12.62 -1.68
N ALA A 155 2.71 -11.39 -2.19
CA ALA A 155 1.75 -10.44 -1.67
C ALA A 155 1.04 -9.70 -2.82
N VAL A 156 -0.28 -9.61 -2.75
CA VAL A 156 -1.09 -8.79 -3.65
C VAL A 156 -1.43 -7.50 -2.93
N ILE A 157 -0.94 -6.38 -3.45
CA ILE A 157 -0.98 -5.08 -2.80
C ILE A 157 -1.83 -4.12 -3.64
N GLU A 158 -2.95 -3.68 -3.08
CA GLU A 158 -3.78 -2.60 -3.64
C GLU A 158 -3.29 -1.23 -3.15
N THR A 159 -3.18 -0.26 -4.06
CA THR A 159 -2.96 1.15 -3.71
C THR A 159 -4.17 1.74 -3.00
N GLY A 160 -3.96 2.60 -2.01
CA GLY A 160 -5.03 3.38 -1.39
C GLY A 160 -5.57 4.45 -2.35
N ILE A 161 -4.77 5.48 -2.62
CA ILE A 161 -5.17 6.61 -3.48
C ILE A 161 -4.07 6.92 -4.50
N GLY A 162 -4.48 7.04 -5.77
CA GLY A 162 -3.56 7.33 -6.87
C GLY A 162 -2.64 6.15 -7.17
N GLY A 163 -1.34 6.33 -6.99
CA GLY A 163 -0.33 5.30 -7.19
C GLY A 163 1.09 5.84 -7.04
N ARG A 164 1.44 6.91 -7.76
CA ARG A 164 2.79 7.51 -7.80
C ARG A 164 3.36 7.83 -6.42
N LEU A 165 2.55 8.42 -5.54
CA LEU A 165 2.93 8.82 -4.18
C LEU A 165 2.19 8.05 -3.08
N ASP A 166 1.52 6.95 -3.44
CA ASP A 166 0.85 6.08 -2.48
C ASP A 166 1.88 5.33 -1.62
N ALA A 167 1.63 5.14 -0.32
CA ALA A 167 2.57 4.49 0.59
C ALA A 167 2.95 3.06 0.16
N THR A 168 2.10 2.39 -0.62
CA THR A 168 2.39 1.07 -1.19
C THR A 168 3.44 1.12 -2.31
N ASN A 169 3.67 2.27 -2.94
CA ASN A 169 4.59 2.44 -4.09
C ASN A 169 6.08 2.48 -3.72
N ILE A 170 6.44 1.74 -2.68
CA ILE A 170 7.80 1.48 -2.24
C ILE A 170 8.29 0.09 -2.67
N ILE A 171 7.38 -0.77 -3.13
CA ILE A 171 7.70 -2.13 -3.58
C ILE A 171 8.35 -2.15 -4.96
N GLN A 172 9.14 -3.18 -5.23
CA GLN A 172 9.53 -3.58 -6.59
C GLN A 172 8.68 -4.81 -6.92
N PRO A 173 7.57 -4.64 -7.66
CA PRO A 173 6.66 -5.73 -7.93
C PRO A 173 7.13 -6.59 -9.10
N ASP A 174 6.74 -7.86 -9.09
CA ASP A 174 6.90 -8.80 -10.19
C ASP A 174 5.88 -8.53 -11.31
N ALA A 175 4.76 -7.87 -10.99
CA ALA A 175 3.76 -7.42 -11.97
C ALA A 175 3.00 -6.19 -11.47
N CYS A 176 2.65 -5.29 -12.39
CA CYS A 176 1.75 -4.17 -12.14
C CYS A 176 0.40 -4.43 -12.81
N ILE A 177 -0.70 -4.06 -12.14
CA ILE A 177 -2.04 -4.13 -12.71
C ILE A 177 -2.69 -2.76 -12.64
N ILE A 178 -3.22 -2.29 -13.77
CA ILE A 178 -4.05 -1.08 -13.84
C ILE A 178 -5.48 -1.49 -14.18
N THR A 179 -6.38 -1.39 -13.19
CA THR A 179 -7.81 -1.60 -13.39
C THR A 179 -8.45 -0.33 -14.01
N PRO A 180 -9.72 -0.36 -14.44
CA PRO A 180 -10.35 0.79 -15.10
C PRO A 180 -10.17 2.10 -14.33
N ILE A 181 -9.76 3.13 -15.06
CA ILE A 181 -9.55 4.49 -14.54
C ILE A 181 -10.73 5.38 -14.96
N ASP A 182 -11.21 6.14 -14.01
CA ASP A 182 -12.27 7.13 -14.16
C ASP A 182 -11.95 8.35 -13.27
N LEU A 183 -12.68 9.45 -13.47
CA LEU A 183 -12.56 10.67 -12.68
C LEU A 183 -12.93 10.39 -11.21
N GLU A 184 -11.94 10.48 -10.33
CA GLU A 184 -12.08 10.22 -8.89
C GLU A 184 -11.00 10.99 -8.14
N HIS A 185 -11.34 11.53 -6.96
CA HIS A 185 -10.43 12.34 -6.14
C HIS A 185 -9.78 13.49 -6.92
N THR A 186 -10.58 14.22 -7.72
CA THR A 186 -10.08 15.28 -8.61
C THR A 186 -9.37 16.41 -7.88
N ASP A 187 -9.73 16.62 -6.62
CA ASP A 187 -9.07 17.60 -5.75
C ASP A 187 -7.63 17.20 -5.42
N ILE A 188 -7.25 15.93 -5.54
CA ILE A 188 -5.95 15.37 -5.14
C ILE A 188 -5.14 14.92 -6.36
N LEU A 189 -5.76 14.17 -7.26
CA LEU A 189 -5.08 13.46 -8.36
C LEU A 189 -5.01 14.26 -9.67
N GLY A 190 -5.74 15.36 -9.76
CA GLY A 190 -5.85 16.17 -10.98
C GLY A 190 -7.30 16.29 -11.45
N THR A 191 -7.59 17.29 -12.27
CA THR A 191 -8.95 17.58 -12.74
C THR A 191 -9.28 16.88 -14.05
N THR A 192 -8.29 16.23 -14.69
CA THR A 192 -8.44 15.50 -15.95
C THR A 192 -8.21 14.00 -15.79
N ILE A 193 -8.78 13.20 -16.70
CA ILE A 193 -8.62 11.75 -16.67
C ILE A 193 -7.17 11.33 -16.96
N GLU A 194 -6.43 12.14 -17.74
CA GLU A 194 -5.02 11.95 -18.05
C GLU A 194 -4.10 12.19 -16.85
N GLU A 195 -4.38 13.21 -16.03
CA GLU A 195 -3.63 13.45 -14.78
C GLU A 195 -3.84 12.29 -13.80
N ILE A 196 -5.08 11.84 -13.64
CA ILE A 196 -5.41 10.69 -12.80
C ILE A 196 -4.75 9.42 -13.34
N ALA A 197 -4.72 9.24 -14.67
CA ALA A 197 -4.01 8.13 -15.30
C ALA A 197 -2.51 8.18 -15.01
N ALA A 198 -1.88 9.36 -15.07
CA ALA A 198 -0.46 9.52 -14.76
C ALA A 198 -0.15 9.22 -13.28
N GLU A 199 -1.02 9.62 -12.35
CA GLU A 199 -0.90 9.28 -10.93
C GLU A 199 -0.97 7.76 -10.71
N LYS A 200 -1.97 7.08 -11.27
CA LYS A 200 -2.17 5.64 -11.08
C LYS A 200 -1.09 4.81 -11.79
N ALA A 201 -0.70 5.20 -13.01
CA ALA A 201 0.39 4.59 -13.74
C ALA A 201 1.78 4.80 -13.09
N GLY A 202 1.88 5.64 -12.05
CA GLY A 202 3.10 5.80 -11.26
C GLY A 202 3.56 4.55 -10.51
N ILE A 203 2.74 3.50 -10.44
CA ILE A 203 3.16 2.19 -9.90
C ILE A 203 4.04 1.40 -10.88
N ILE A 204 4.06 1.76 -12.17
CA ILE A 204 4.82 1.04 -13.20
C ILE A 204 6.32 1.16 -12.93
N LYS A 205 7.01 0.02 -12.86
CA LYS A 205 8.46 -0.07 -12.65
C LYS A 205 9.18 -0.56 -13.91
N LYS A 206 10.46 -0.22 -14.02
CA LYS A 206 11.30 -0.56 -15.18
C LYS A 206 11.46 -2.08 -15.30
N GLY A 207 11.24 -2.61 -16.50
CA GLY A 207 11.35 -4.05 -16.78
C GLY A 207 10.30 -4.93 -16.11
N VAL A 208 9.26 -4.35 -15.51
CA VAL A 208 8.18 -5.10 -14.84
C VAL A 208 6.97 -5.18 -15.79
N PRO A 209 6.38 -6.38 -16.02
CA PRO A 209 5.20 -6.53 -16.86
C PRO A 209 3.99 -5.80 -16.29
N ILE A 210 3.16 -5.27 -17.18
CA ILE A 210 1.96 -4.51 -16.83
C ILE A 210 0.75 -5.15 -17.49
N PHE A 211 -0.29 -5.38 -16.69
CA PHE A 211 -1.59 -5.85 -17.14
C PHE A 211 -2.59 -4.71 -17.01
N CYS A 212 -3.24 -4.33 -18.10
CA CYS A 212 -4.21 -3.25 -18.10
C CYS A 212 -5.59 -3.82 -18.43
N GLY A 213 -6.59 -3.48 -17.60
CA GLY A 213 -7.98 -3.63 -17.96
C GLY A 213 -8.37 -2.68 -19.10
N PHE A 214 -9.64 -2.70 -19.51
CA PHE A 214 -10.15 -1.75 -20.49
C PHE A 214 -9.95 -0.30 -20.01
N GLN A 215 -9.54 0.58 -20.92
CA GLN A 215 -9.35 2.01 -20.67
C GLN A 215 -9.93 2.85 -21.81
N PRO A 216 -10.41 4.07 -21.50
CA PRO A 216 -10.67 5.07 -22.54
C PRO A 216 -9.39 5.41 -23.32
N PRO A 217 -9.47 5.80 -24.61
CA PRO A 217 -8.29 6.08 -25.43
C PRO A 217 -7.31 7.10 -24.83
N ALA A 218 -7.82 8.12 -24.14
CA ALA A 218 -7.02 9.14 -23.46
C ALA A 218 -6.14 8.53 -22.34
N VAL A 219 -6.72 7.66 -21.53
CA VAL A 219 -6.02 6.95 -20.45
C VAL A 219 -5.02 5.95 -21.01
N GLU A 220 -5.43 5.16 -22.00
CA GLU A 220 -4.57 4.15 -22.62
C GLU A 220 -3.30 4.80 -23.18
N LYS A 221 -3.43 5.97 -23.84
CA LYS A 221 -2.29 6.73 -24.36
C LYS A 221 -1.30 7.11 -23.27
N VAL A 222 -1.77 7.53 -22.09
CA VAL A 222 -0.92 7.87 -20.95
C VAL A 222 -0.19 6.64 -20.40
N ILE A 223 -0.92 5.54 -20.18
CA ILE A 223 -0.34 4.30 -19.65
C ILE A 223 0.72 3.76 -20.62
N ARG A 224 0.43 3.71 -21.93
CA ARG A 224 1.39 3.26 -22.94
C ARG A 224 2.64 4.14 -22.98
N ARG A 225 2.49 5.47 -22.94
CA ARG A 225 3.63 6.39 -22.90
C ARG A 225 4.53 6.11 -21.69
N ILE A 226 3.95 5.97 -20.50
CA ILE A 226 4.71 5.70 -19.28
C ILE A 226 5.37 4.32 -19.34
N SER A 227 4.67 3.30 -19.85
CA SER A 227 5.19 1.94 -20.00
C SER A 227 6.41 1.92 -20.92
N LEU A 228 6.35 2.56 -22.09
CA LEU A 228 7.47 2.63 -23.04
C LEU A 228 8.71 3.31 -22.45
N ILE A 229 8.54 4.38 -21.67
CA ILE A 229 9.64 5.04 -20.96
C ILE A 229 10.30 4.11 -19.92
N LYS A 230 9.55 3.12 -19.42
CA LYS A 230 10.01 2.17 -18.41
C LYS A 230 10.51 0.85 -19.01
N GLU A 231 10.29 0.60 -20.30
CA GLU A 231 10.94 -0.49 -21.03
C GLU A 231 12.39 -0.18 -21.38
N THR A 232 12.73 1.11 -21.57
CA THR A 232 14.09 1.61 -21.81
C THR A 232 14.95 1.68 -20.56
#